data_AF-A0A392RQZ5-F1
#
_entry.id   AF-A0A392RQZ5-F1
#
_cell.length_a   1.000
_cell.length_b   1.000
_cell.length_c   1.000
_cell.angle_alpha   90.00
_cell.angle_beta   90.00
_cell.angle_gamma   90.00
#
_symmetry.space_group_name_H-M   'P 1'
#
loop_
_entity.id
_entity.type
_entity.pdbx_description
1 polymer ?
#
loop_
_entity_poly.entity_id
_entity_poly.type
_entity_poly.pdbx_seq_one_letter_code
_entity_poly.pdbx_strand_id
1 'polypeptide(L)' 'MAPFEALYGRRCRTPFCWYESDENVVLGPEIVQETTEKIKMIREK' A
#
# COMPACT_ATOMS: atom_id res chain seq x y z
N MET A 1 11.83 -32.03 -12.23
CA MET A 1 11.36 -30.64 -12.11
C MET A 1 10.91 -30.45 -10.66
N ALA A 2 11.59 -29.63 -9.86
CA ALA A 2 11.15 -29.39 -8.49
C ALA A 2 9.88 -28.50 -8.52
N PRO A 3 8.86 -28.77 -7.68
CA PRO A 3 7.66 -27.93 -7.64
C PRO A 3 8.02 -26.49 -7.28
N PHE A 4 7.35 -25.53 -7.92
CA PHE A 4 7.52 -24.10 -7.66
C PHE A 4 7.44 -23.75 -6.17
N GLU A 5 6.57 -24.44 -5.44
CA GLU A 5 6.36 -24.30 -4.00
C GLU A 5 7.59 -24.68 -3.17
N ALA A 6 8.38 -25.67 -3.61
CA ALA A 6 9.60 -26.10 -2.91
C ALA A 6 10.76 -25.12 -3.08
N LEU A 7 10.80 -24.37 -4.20
CA LEU A 7 11.85 -23.39 -4.45
C LEU A 7 11.66 -22.09 -3.67
N TYR A 8 10.40 -21.71 -3.46
CA TYR A 8 10.09 -20.40 -2.89
C TYR A 8 9.50 -20.45 -1.49
N GLY A 9 8.91 -21.58 -1.06
CA GLY A 9 8.55 -21.94 0.34
C GLY A 9 7.66 -20.94 1.12
N ARG A 10 7.37 -19.79 0.52
CA ARG A 10 6.74 -18.58 1.03
C ARG A 10 6.18 -17.88 -0.21
N ARG A 11 5.11 -17.09 -0.07
CA ARG A 11 4.56 -16.28 -1.19
C ARG A 11 5.71 -15.46 -1.79
N CYS A 12 6.08 -15.72 -3.05
CA CYS A 12 7.11 -14.95 -3.74
C CYS A 12 6.72 -13.47 -3.70
N ARG A 13 7.45 -12.66 -2.92
CA ARG A 13 7.41 -11.20 -3.09
C ARG A 13 8.36 -10.89 -4.24
N THR A 14 7.83 -10.88 -5.46
CA THR A 14 8.56 -10.38 -6.63
C THR A 14 8.96 -8.93 -6.36
N PRO A 15 10.19 -8.47 -6.69
CA PRO A 15 10.59 -7.07 -6.51
C PRO A 15 9.67 -6.08 -7.23
N PHE A 16 9.00 -6.55 -8.29
CA PHE A 16 8.02 -5.79 -9.06
C PHE A 16 6.69 -5.56 -8.32
N CYS A 17 6.40 -6.30 -7.24
CA CYS A 17 5.19 -6.18 -6.44
C CYS A 17 5.50 -5.87 -4.97
N TRP A 18 6.49 -5.00 -4.73
CA TRP A 18 6.52 -4.20 -3.51
C TRP A 18 5.63 -2.98 -3.68
N TYR A 19 4.33 -3.19 -3.89
CA TYR A 19 3.39 -2.26 -3.26
C TYR A 19 3.21 -2.83 -1.86
N GLU A 20 4.11 -2.42 -0.96
CA GLU A 20 3.82 -2.49 0.46
C GLU A 20 2.60 -1.59 0.65
N SER A 21 1.41 -2.18 0.60
CA SER A 21 0.19 -1.60 1.15
C SER A 21 0.28 -1.43 2.68
N ASP A 22 1.48 -1.18 3.21
CA ASP A 22 1.72 -0.62 4.53
C ASP A 22 1.49 0.90 4.50
N GLU A 23 1.53 1.56 3.33
CA GLU A 23 1.05 2.95 3.22
C GLU A 23 -0.45 3.08 3.51
N ASN A 24 -1.25 2.05 3.20
CA ASN A 24 -2.68 2.03 3.54
C ASN A 24 -2.95 1.64 5.00
N VAL A 25 -1.93 1.20 5.74
CA VAL A 25 -2.04 0.86 7.17
C VAL A 25 -1.42 1.94 8.06
N VAL A 26 -0.54 2.80 7.54
CA VAL A 26 0.27 3.74 8.34
C VAL A 26 -0.10 5.22 8.14
N LEU A 27 -1.07 5.56 7.30
CA LEU A 27 -1.65 6.91 7.35
C LEU A 27 -2.68 6.95 8.48
N GLY A 28 -2.24 7.39 9.67
CA GLY A 28 -3.11 7.61 10.81
C GLY A 28 -4.32 8.49 10.46
N PRO A 29 -5.43 8.38 11.22
CA PRO A 29 -6.67 9.11 10.93
C PRO A 29 -6.46 10.62 10.79
N GLU A 30 -5.44 11.18 11.43
CA GLU A 30 -5.03 12.58 11.33
C GLU A 30 -4.64 12.95 9.89
N ILE A 31 -3.81 12.13 9.23
CA ILE A 31 -3.32 12.44 7.87
C ILE A 31 -4.46 12.33 6.86
N VAL A 32 -5.37 11.37 7.05
CA VAL A 32 -6.58 11.22 6.22
C VAL A 32 -7.49 12.44 6.37
N GLN A 33 -7.66 12.95 7.59
CA GLN A 33 -8.46 14.15 7.85
C GLN A 33 -7.84 15.39 7.20
N GLU A 34 -6.54 15.61 7.40
CA GLU A 34 -5.83 16.75 6.80
C GLU A 34 -5.88 16.75 5.27
N THR A 35 -5.69 15.58 4.64
CA THR A 35 -5.80 15.47 3.17
C THR A 35 -7.23 15.70 2.71
N THR A 36 -8.23 15.21 3.44
CA THR A 36 -9.64 15.44 3.11
C THR A 36 -10.02 16.92 3.19
N GLU A 37 -9.53 17.65 4.19
CA GLU A 37 -9.76 19.09 4.32
C GLU A 37 -9.11 19.88 3.17
N LYS A 38 -7.86 19.57 2.83
CA LYS A 38 -7.16 20.19 1.68
C LYS A 38 -7.90 19.93 0.37
N ILE A 39 -8.42 18.73 0.16
CA ILE A 39 -9.23 18.40 -1.02
C ILE A 39 -10.52 19.23 -1.07
N LYS A 40 -11.20 19.42 0.06
CA LYS A 40 -12.39 20.29 0.14
C LYS A 40 -12.07 21.74 -0.24
N MET A 41 -10.97 22.29 0.29
CA MET A 41 -10.54 23.66 -0.04
C MET A 41 -10.26 23.85 -1.54
N ILE A 42 -9.65 22.85 -2.19
CA ILE A 42 -9.41 22.90 -3.64
C ILE A 42 -10.73 22.84 -4.42
N ARG A 43 -11.70 22.04 -3.96
CA ARG A 43 -12.97 21.84 -4.65
C ARG A 43 -13.95 23.01 -4.49
N GLU A 44 -13.85 23.76 -3.40
CA GLU A 44 -14.66 24.96 -3.15
C GLU A 44 -14.13 26.23 -3.86
N LYS A 45 -12.94 26.15 -4.46
CA LYS A 45 -12.36 27.22 -5.27
C LYS A 45 -12.69 27.05 -6.75
#